data_AF-A0A356UF84-F1
#
_entry.id   AF-A0A356UF84-F1
#
_cell.length_a   1.000
_cell.length_b   1.000
_cell.length_c   1.000
_cell.angle_alpha   90.00
_cell.angle_beta   90.00
_cell.angle_gamma   90.00
#
_symmetry.space_group_name_H-M   'P 1'
#
loop_
_entity.id
_entity.type
_entity.pdbx_description
1 polymer ?
#
loop_
_entity_poly.entity_id
_entity_poly.type
_entity_poly.pdbx_seq_one_letter_code
_entity_poly.pdbx_strand_id
1 'polypeptide(L)' 'MLEIFYPRLFISSLPELDLKHLLKLGLKGILLDLDNTIIMRGTESCSPEIIDWLNELQGCGFKLCIISNNKS' A
#
# COMPACT_ATOMS: atom_id res chain seq x y z
N MET A 1 -2.74 21.74 -16.30
CA MET A 1 -3.22 20.59 -15.51
C MET A 1 -2.85 20.86 -14.05
N LEU A 2 -3.69 20.52 -13.07
CA LEU A 2 -3.40 20.80 -11.65
C LEU A 2 -2.49 19.70 -11.07
N GLU A 3 -1.35 20.08 -10.49
CA GLU A 3 -0.35 19.15 -9.94
C GLU A 3 -0.91 18.22 -8.84
N ILE A 4 -1.94 18.66 -8.13
CA ILE A 4 -2.59 17.90 -7.05
C ILE A 4 -3.20 16.57 -7.50
N PHE A 5 -3.46 16.40 -8.81
CA PHE A 5 -4.02 15.17 -9.35
C PHE A 5 -2.96 14.17 -9.84
N TYR A 6 -1.68 14.51 -9.70
CA TYR A 6 -0.59 13.61 -10.08
C TYR A 6 0.00 12.88 -8.90
N PRO A 7 0.31 11.59 -9.06
CA PRO A 7 1.02 10.84 -8.05
C PRO A 7 2.42 11.42 -7.86
N ARG A 8 2.91 11.44 -6.62
CA ARG A 8 4.31 11.74 -6.31
C ARG A 8 5.26 10.56 -6.57
N LEU A 9 4.71 9.35 -6.66
CA LEU A 9 5.41 8.11 -6.92
C LEU A 9 4.51 7.19 -7.75
N PHE A 10 5.07 6.59 -8.81
CA PHE A 10 4.40 5.61 -9.65
C PHE A 10 5.27 4.35 -9.72
N ILE A 11 4.68 3.20 -9.39
CA ILE A 11 5.32 1.88 -9.36
C ILE A 11 4.38 0.86 -10.02
N SER A 12 4.92 -0.27 -10.49
CA SER A 12 4.14 -1.26 -11.23
C SER A 12 3.36 -2.20 -10.32
N SER A 13 3.83 -2.39 -9.08
CA SER A 13 3.24 -3.26 -8.07
C SER A 13 3.59 -2.79 -6.65
N LEU A 14 2.82 -3.21 -5.64
CA LEU A 14 3.09 -2.85 -4.24
C LEU A 14 4.48 -3.31 -3.73
N PRO A 15 4.94 -4.55 -4.02
CA PRO A 15 6.25 -5.02 -3.58
C PRO A 15 7.45 -4.23 -4.13
N GLU A 16 7.28 -3.48 -5.23
CA GLU A 16 8.33 -2.61 -5.78
C GLU A 16 8.56 -1.34 -4.96
N LEU A 17 7.72 -1.06 -3.96
CA LEU A 17 7.84 0.13 -3.13
C LEU A 17 9.13 0.09 -2.28
N ASP A 18 10.06 1.03 -2.52
CA ASP A 18 11.28 1.15 -1.72
C ASP A 18 10.97 1.64 -0.29
N LEU A 19 10.83 0.69 0.63
CA LEU A 19 10.53 0.94 2.03
C LEU A 19 11.61 1.80 2.72
N LYS A 20 12.88 1.64 2.33
CA LYS A 20 13.99 2.43 2.90
C LYS A 20 13.90 3.89 2.46
N HIS A 21 13.48 4.14 1.22
CA HIS A 21 13.20 5.49 0.75
C HIS A 21 12.07 6.13 1.57
N LEU A 22 10.97 5.41 1.82
CA LEU A 22 9.86 5.92 2.64
C LEU A 22 10.28 6.24 4.08
N LEU A 23 11.12 5.40 4.68
CA LEU A 23 11.69 5.66 6.01
C LEU A 23 12.55 6.93 6.02
N LYS A 24 13.39 7.14 4.99
CA LYS A 24 14.20 8.36 4.83
C LYS A 24 13.35 9.62 4.67
N LEU A 25 12.16 9.50 4.07
CA LEU A 25 11.17 10.59 3.99
C LEU A 25 10.48 10.87 5.34
N GLY A 26 10.76 10.09 6.38
CA GLY A 26 10.18 10.25 7.72
C GLY A 26 8.72 9.82 7.83
N LEU A 27 8.23 9.04 6.86
CA LEU A 27 6.87 8.50 6.86
C LEU A 27 6.75 7.42 7.94
N LYS A 28 5.62 7.43 8.65
CA LYS A 28 5.38 6.54 9.82
C LYS A 28 4.16 5.65 9.66
N GLY A 29 3.31 5.95 8.68
CA GLY A 29 2.10 5.20 8.44
C GLY A 29 1.72 5.19 6.98
N ILE A 30 1.03 4.13 6.58
CA ILE A 30 0.57 3.89 5.22
C ILE A 30 -0.91 3.59 5.29
N LEU A 31 -1.68 4.37 4.53
CA LEU A 31 -3.08 4.12 4.27
C LEU A 31 -3.16 3.32 2.98
N LEU A 32 -3.76 2.14 3.04
CA LEU A 32 -3.88 1.24 1.91
C LEU A 32 -5.34 1.13 1.51
N ASP A 33 -5.60 1.32 0.23
CA ASP A 33 -6.88 0.92 -0.36
C ASP A 33 -6.96 -0.62 -0.45
N LEU A 34 -8.17 -1.16 -0.55
CA LEU A 34 -8.39 -2.61 -0.58
C LEU A 34 -8.56 -3.13 -2.01
N ASP A 35 -9.62 -2.69 -2.67
CA ASP A 35 -10.08 -3.24 -3.96
C ASP A 35 -9.21 -2.75 -5.12
N ASN A 36 -8.68 -3.68 -5.90
CA ASN A 36 -7.70 -3.44 -6.97
C ASN A 36 -6.40 -2.77 -6.47
N THR A 37 -6.12 -2.85 -5.17
CA THR A 37 -4.87 -2.41 -4.56
C THR A 37 -4.20 -3.57 -3.82
N ILE A 38 -4.85 -4.12 -2.79
CA ILE A 38 -4.35 -5.30 -2.04
C ILE A 38 -4.92 -6.59 -2.65
N ILE A 39 -6.20 -6.58 -3.02
CA ILE A 39 -6.91 -7.75 -3.56
C ILE A 39 -7.60 -7.38 -4.87
N MET A 40 -7.88 -8.39 -5.71
CA MET A 40 -8.72 -8.16 -6.88
C MET A 40 -10.16 -7.92 -6.41
N ARG A 41 -10.83 -6.91 -6.99
CA ARG A 41 -12.21 -6.61 -6.61
C ARG A 41 -13.13 -7.84 -6.77
N GLY A 42 -13.91 -8.14 -5.73
CA GLY A 42 -14.84 -9.27 -5.70
C GLY A 42 -14.18 -10.62 -5.35
N THR A 43 -12.94 -10.60 -4.87
CA THR A 43 -12.27 -11.76 -4.29
C THR A 43 -12.00 -11.54 -2.81
N GLU A 44 -11.93 -12.61 -2.01
CA GLU A 44 -11.54 -12.53 -0.59
C GLU A 44 -10.09 -13.00 -0.37
N SER A 45 -9.43 -13.45 -1.43
CA SER A 45 -8.07 -13.99 -1.36
C SER A 45 -7.03 -12.89 -1.62
N CYS A 46 -6.12 -12.72 -0.67
CA CYS A 46 -4.89 -11.97 -0.85
C CYS A 46 -3.76 -12.90 -1.32
N SER A 47 -2.89 -12.44 -2.22
CA SER A 47 -1.75 -13.26 -2.65
C SER A 47 -0.74 -13.40 -1.51
N PRO A 48 -0.03 -14.54 -1.40
CA PRO A 48 1.03 -14.72 -0.40
C PRO A 48 2.10 -13.63 -0.46
N GLU A 49 2.47 -13.19 -1.66
CA GLU A 49 3.43 -12.11 -1.90
C GLU A 49 2.99 -10.78 -1.25
N ILE A 50 1.72 -10.41 -1.37
CA ILE A 50 1.20 -9.20 -0.74
C ILE A 50 1.13 -9.36 0.78
N ILE A 51 0.81 -10.54 1.29
CA ILE A 51 0.84 -10.82 2.74
C ILE A 51 2.26 -10.66 3.29
N ASP A 52 3.26 -11.23 2.61
CA ASP A 52 4.66 -11.12 3.02
C ASP A 52 5.15 -9.66 2.98
N TRP A 53 4.76 -8.91 1.94
CA TRP A 53 5.07 -7.50 1.83
C TRP A 53 4.41 -6.65 2.94
N LEU A 54 3.16 -6.93 3.31
CA LEU A 54 2.50 -6.28 4.44
C LEU A 54 3.20 -6.58 5.76
N ASN A 55 3.69 -7.81 5.94
CA ASN A 55 4.49 -8.19 7.10
C ASN A 55 5.84 -7.46 7.13
N GLU A 56 6.52 -7.32 5.98
CA GLU A 56 7.77 -6.56 5.87
C GLU A 56 7.56 -5.10 6.26
N LEU A 57 6.48 -4.48 5.79
CA LEU A 57 6.10 -3.12 6.16
C LEU A 57 5.93 -2.94 7.66
N GLN A 58 5.22 -3.87 8.33
CA GLN A 58 5.07 -3.85 9.78
C GLN A 58 6.42 -4.04 10.47
N GLY A 59 7.27 -4.95 9.98
CA GLY A 59 8.62 -5.19 10.48
C GLY A 59 9.54 -3.97 10.35
N CYS A 60 9.31 -3.12 9.34
CA CYS A 60 10.00 -1.84 9.16
C CYS A 60 9.49 -0.74 10.10
N GLY A 61 8.45 -1.00 10.90
CA GLY A 61 7.89 -0.07 11.87
C GLY A 61 6.79 0.84 11.32
N PHE A 62 6.27 0.58 10.12
CA PHE A 62 5.14 1.33 9.58
C PHE A 62 3.83 0.95 10.30
N LYS A 63 3.00 1.96 10.58
CA LYS A 63 1.61 1.74 10.98
C LYS A 63 0.73 1.58 9.75
N LEU A 64 0.09 0.44 9.59
CA LEU A 64 -0.77 0.17 8.45
C LEU A 64 -2.24 0.38 8.82
N CYS A 65 -3.00 0.98 7.91
CA CYS A 65 -4.45 1.07 8.01
C CYS A 65 -5.05 0.79 6.63
N ILE A 66 -5.93 -0.20 6.58
CA ILE A 66 -6.72 -0.48 5.38
C ILE A 66 -7.95 0.42 5.41
N ILE A 67 -8.17 1.14 4.31
CA ILE A 67 -9.34 1.97 4.09
C ILE A 67 -10.07 1.37 2.91
N SER A 68 -11.33 1.01 3.10
CA SER A 68 -12.22 0.61 2.03
C SER A 68 -13.46 1.50 2.04
N ASN A 69 -13.94 1.85 0.86
CA ASN A 69 -15.22 2.51 0.68
C ASN A 69 -16.37 1.50 0.48
N ASN A 70 -16.08 0.20 0.51
CA ASN A 70 -17.08 -0.86 0.52
C ASN A 70 -17.57 -1.12 1.95
N LYS A 71 -18.87 -1.34 2.09
CA LYS A 71 -19.57 -1.58 3.37
C LYS A 71 -19.98 -3.05 3.56
N SER A 72 -19.44 -3.93 2.72
CA SER A 72 -19.80 -5.36 2.69
C SER A 72 -19.49 -6.04 4.01
#